data_AF-I1BTX1-F1
#
_entry.id   AF-I1BTX1-F1
#
_cell.length_a   1.000
_cell.length_b   1.000
_cell.length_c   1.000
_cell.angle_alpha   90.00
_cell.angle_beta   90.00
_cell.angle_gamma   90.00
#
_symmetry.space_group_name_H-M   'P 1'
#
loop_
_entity.id
_entity.type
_entity.pdbx_description
1 polymer ?
#
loop_
_entity_poly.entity_id
_entity_poly.type
_entity_poly.pdbx_seq_one_letter_code
_entity_poly.pdbx_strand_id
1 'polypeptide(L)'
;MSAWSDINCDPVNPVFTAVPWNLPETIISFIKTLFHKQITTVWIAPVQIHSLVMACFASLIAPFGGFFASGVKRAFNVKDFGHSIPGHGGMTDRMDCQFLMGFFAHIYYQSFIKTNHLNVGTILASAINNLTLHEQLELLERILTYFINQGIMDPSVLKKCGSSALTEHSRQLLEHHL
;
A
#
# COMPACT_ATOMS: atom_id res chain seq x y z
N MET A 1 15.73 34.75 -7.00
CA MET A 1 14.91 33.61 -7.46
C MET A 1 15.35 32.39 -6.67
N SER A 2 14.48 31.81 -5.85
CA SER A 2 14.78 30.55 -5.16
C SER A 2 14.70 29.42 -6.18
N ALA A 3 15.63 28.46 -6.14
CA ALA A 3 15.68 27.28 -7.02
C ALA A 3 14.45 26.33 -6.94
N TRP A 4 13.40 26.73 -6.23
CA TRP A 4 12.26 25.92 -5.83
C TRP A 4 10.91 26.56 -6.20
N SER A 5 10.90 27.66 -6.97
CA SER A 5 9.65 28.37 -7.33
C SER A 5 8.75 27.63 -8.31
N ASP A 6 9.28 26.64 -9.03
CA ASP A 6 8.56 25.94 -10.11
C ASP A 6 8.14 24.50 -9.75
N ILE A 7 8.25 24.10 -8.47
CA ILE A 7 7.79 22.78 -8.03
C ILE A 7 6.31 22.85 -7.68
N ASN A 8 5.47 22.51 -8.66
CA ASN A 8 4.05 22.32 -8.46
C ASN A 8 3.78 20.85 -8.09
N CYS A 9 3.49 20.58 -6.81
CA CYS A 9 3.23 19.23 -6.29
C CYS A 9 1.81 18.75 -6.59
N ASP A 10 1.41 18.74 -7.86
CA ASP A 10 0.11 18.23 -8.30
C ASP A 10 0.27 16.92 -9.09
N PRO A 11 -0.50 15.86 -8.78
CA PRO A 11 -1.54 15.80 -7.75
C PRO A 11 -0.97 15.55 -6.34
N VAL A 12 -1.52 16.27 -5.36
CA VAL A 12 -1.20 16.06 -3.95
C VAL A 12 -1.64 14.66 -3.52
N ASN A 13 -0.71 13.86 -3.00
CA ASN A 13 -1.03 12.52 -2.50
C ASN A 13 -2.05 12.65 -1.33
N PRO A 14 -3.20 11.94 -1.41
CA PRO A 14 -4.29 12.07 -0.44
C PRO A 14 -3.89 11.69 1.00
N VAL A 15 -2.76 10.99 1.20
CA VAL A 15 -2.24 10.67 2.54
C VAL A 15 -1.79 11.93 3.30
N PHE A 16 -1.43 13.01 2.59
CA PHE A 16 -0.97 14.26 3.19
C PHE A 16 -2.06 15.33 3.29
N THR A 17 -3.25 15.09 2.76
CA THR A 17 -4.38 16.02 2.88
C THR A 17 -5.13 15.77 4.18
N ALA A 18 -5.39 16.84 4.93
CA ALA A 18 -6.16 16.73 6.16
C ALA A 18 -7.62 16.43 5.84
N VAL A 19 -8.15 15.37 6.44
CA VAL A 19 -9.56 14.98 6.30
C VAL A 19 -10.29 15.15 7.63
N PRO A 20 -11.59 15.53 7.62
CA PRO A 20 -12.37 15.63 8.84
C PRO A 20 -12.67 14.23 9.38
N TRP A 21 -12.15 13.92 10.56
CA TRP A 21 -12.39 12.65 11.25
C TRP A 21 -13.45 12.83 12.33
N ASN A 22 -14.50 11.99 12.29
CA ASN A 22 -15.54 11.96 13.33
C ASN A 22 -15.08 11.12 14.52
N LEU A 23 -15.05 11.73 15.70
CA LEU A 23 -14.64 11.03 16.92
C LEU A 23 -15.72 10.02 17.36
N PRO A 24 -15.33 8.85 17.90
CA PRO A 24 -16.26 7.96 18.57
C PRO A 24 -16.96 8.64 19.75
N GLU A 25 -18.22 8.30 20.00
CA GLU A 25 -19.04 8.91 21.07
C GLU A 25 -18.42 8.77 22.46
N THR A 26 -17.68 7.69 22.70
CA THR A 26 -16.94 7.44 23.95
C THR A 26 -15.86 8.50 24.17
N ILE A 27 -15.11 8.84 23.12
CA ILE A 27 -14.04 9.84 23.19
C ILE A 27 -14.64 11.25 23.33
N ILE A 28 -15.73 11.54 22.63
CA ILE A 28 -16.44 12.82 22.76
C ILE A 28 -16.90 13.03 24.20
N SER A 29 -17.49 12.00 24.82
CA SER A 29 -17.95 12.04 26.21
C SER A 29 -16.80 12.22 27.20
N PHE A 30 -15.67 11.55 26.97
CA PHE A 30 -14.45 11.70 27.77
C PHE A 30 -13.87 13.12 27.66
N ILE A 31 -13.71 13.65 26.45
CA ILE A 31 -13.19 15.01 26.21
C ILE A 31 -14.12 16.06 26.81
N LYS A 32 -15.44 15.88 26.67
CA LYS A 32 -16.44 16.77 27.27
C LYS A 32 -16.30 16.80 28.79
N THR A 33 -16.09 15.64 29.42
CA THR A 33 -15.94 15.51 30.87
C THR A 33 -14.62 16.12 31.35
N LEU A 34 -13.52 15.93 30.61
CA LEU A 34 -12.19 16.37 31.01
C LEU A 34 -11.95 17.87 30.72
N PHE A 35 -12.39 18.35 29.55
CA PHE A 35 -12.06 19.69 29.04
C PHE A 35 -13.26 20.64 28.94
N HIS A 36 -14.46 20.22 29.36
CA HIS A 36 -15.70 21.00 29.30
C HIS A 36 -16.05 21.56 27.89
N LYS A 37 -15.45 21.02 26.83
CA LYS A 37 -15.62 21.46 25.45
C LYS A 37 -16.09 20.28 24.60
N GLN A 38 -17.08 20.51 23.76
CA GLN A 38 -17.56 19.51 22.81
C GLN A 38 -16.78 19.62 21.51
N ILE A 39 -15.86 18.69 21.28
CA ILE A 39 -15.14 18.54 20.02
C ILE A 39 -15.68 17.30 19.34
N THR A 40 -16.34 17.47 18.19
CA THR A 40 -16.97 16.40 17.43
C THR A 40 -16.12 15.95 16.24
N THR A 41 -15.43 16.91 15.60
CA THR A 41 -14.62 16.68 14.41
C THR A 41 -13.18 17.15 14.62
N VAL A 42 -12.21 16.37 14.17
CA VAL A 42 -10.79 16.75 14.18
C VAL A 42 -10.22 16.64 12.77
N TRP A 43 -9.45 17.62 12.35
CA TRP A 43 -8.72 17.60 11.09
C TRP A 43 -7.40 16.89 11.29
N ILE A 44 -7.27 15.70 10.71
CA ILE A 44 -6.06 14.88 10.81
C ILE A 44 -5.70 14.40 9.41
N ALA A 45 -4.44 14.55 9.02
CA ALA A 45 -3.93 13.94 7.81
C ALA A 45 -3.61 12.45 8.09
N PRO A 46 -3.99 11.51 7.21
CA PRO A 46 -3.73 10.08 7.41
C PRO A 46 -2.26 9.76 7.74
N VAL A 47 -1.31 10.52 7.17
CA VAL A 47 0.12 10.38 7.46
C VAL A 47 0.45 10.48 8.95
N GLN A 48 -0.28 11.30 9.72
CA GLN A 48 -0.03 11.50 11.15
C GLN A 48 -0.34 10.22 11.95
N ILE A 49 -1.37 9.48 11.55
CA ILE A 49 -1.70 8.18 12.15
C ILE A 49 -0.62 7.15 11.81
N HIS A 50 -0.16 7.11 10.56
CA HIS A 50 0.98 6.27 10.17
C HIS A 50 2.24 6.60 10.97
N SER A 51 2.55 7.89 11.16
CA SER A 51 3.68 8.32 11.99
C SER A 51 3.57 7.86 13.44
N LEU A 52 2.36 7.89 14.02
CA LEU A 52 2.13 7.37 15.38
C LEU A 52 2.42 5.87 15.47
N VAL A 53 1.97 5.08 14.50
CA VAL A 53 2.24 3.64 14.43
C VAL A 53 3.75 3.38 14.31
N MET A 54 4.42 4.11 13.42
CA MET A 54 5.87 4.01 13.24
C MET A 54 6.62 4.39 14.52
N ALA A 55 6.19 5.43 15.23
CA ALA A 55 6.79 5.87 16.49
C ALA A 55 6.60 4.84 17.61
N CYS A 56 5.40 4.26 17.74
CA CYS A 56 5.12 3.19 18.69
C CYS A 56 6.00 1.96 18.41
N PHE A 57 6.10 1.54 17.15
CA PHE A 57 6.98 0.44 16.76
C PHE A 57 8.45 0.74 17.07
N ALA A 58 8.92 1.95 16.73
CA ALA A 58 10.28 2.39 17.05
C ALA A 58 10.56 2.33 18.56
N SER A 59 9.63 2.81 19.38
CA SER A 59 9.82 2.87 20.83
C SER A 59 9.80 1.50 21.48
N LEU A 60 8.97 0.58 20.99
CA LEU A 60 8.77 -0.73 21.63
C LEU A 60 9.70 -1.79 21.07
N ILE A 61 9.90 -1.85 19.75
CA ILE A 61 10.55 -2.97 19.08
C ILE A 61 12.03 -2.70 18.78
N ALA A 62 12.40 -1.45 18.46
CA ALA A 62 13.78 -1.10 18.12
C ALA A 62 14.81 -1.44 19.23
N PRO A 63 14.50 -1.28 20.53
CA PRO A 63 15.41 -1.70 21.61
C PRO A 63 15.75 -3.19 21.60
N PHE A 64 14.84 -4.05 21.10
CA PHE A 64 15.08 -5.49 21.02
C PHE A 64 16.10 -5.88 19.93
N GLY A 65 16.29 -5.04 18.90
CA GLY A 65 17.34 -5.25 17.89
C GLY A 65 18.73 -5.26 18.53
N GLY A 66 19.00 -4.27 19.40
CA GLY A 66 20.25 -4.19 20.17
C GLY A 66 20.44 -5.36 21.13
N PHE A 67 19.35 -5.85 21.76
CA PHE A 67 19.41 -7.04 22.60
C PHE A 67 19.73 -8.31 21.79
N PHE A 68 19.19 -8.45 20.59
CA PHE A 68 19.48 -9.58 19.71
C PHE A 68 20.96 -9.61 19.31
N ALA A 69 21.52 -8.48 18.85
CA ALA A 69 22.95 -8.41 18.51
C ALA A 69 23.84 -8.71 19.72
N SER A 70 23.48 -8.19 20.90
CA SER A 70 24.18 -8.51 22.16
C SER A 70 24.11 -10.01 22.50
N GLY A 71 22.96 -10.66 22.29
CA GLY A 71 22.78 -12.09 22.50
C GLY A 71 23.62 -12.95 21.55
N VAL A 72 23.64 -12.60 20.26
CA VAL A 72 24.46 -13.30 19.25
C VAL A 72 25.95 -13.17 19.58
N LYS A 73 26.42 -11.99 19.97
CA LYS A 73 27.83 -11.79 20.39
C LYS A 73 28.24 -12.71 21.54
N ARG A 74 27.36 -12.89 22.53
CA ARG A 74 27.59 -13.80 23.67
C ARG A 74 27.60 -15.27 23.24
N ALA A 75 26.74 -15.67 22.30
CA ALA A 75 26.69 -17.05 21.81
C ALA A 75 27.97 -17.47 21.08
N PHE A 76 28.64 -16.54 20.39
CA PHE A 76 29.90 -16.81 19.69
C PHE A 76 31.16 -16.45 20.50
N ASN A 77 31.01 -15.98 21.74
CA ASN A 77 32.14 -15.54 22.59
C ASN A 77 33.02 -14.45 21.92
N VAL A 78 32.45 -13.71 20.97
CA VAL A 78 33.12 -12.61 20.25
C VAL A 78 32.59 -11.29 20.79
N LYS A 79 33.48 -10.39 21.19
CA LYS A 79 33.12 -9.15 21.89
C LYS A 79 32.60 -8.06 20.94
N ASP A 80 33.15 -8.00 19.73
CA ASP A 80 32.76 -7.06 18.66
C ASP A 80 32.87 -7.78 17.30
N PHE A 81 31.89 -7.60 16.40
CA PHE A 81 31.90 -8.19 15.05
C PHE A 81 32.96 -7.58 14.10
N GLY A 82 33.76 -6.64 14.56
CA GLY A 82 34.87 -6.06 13.80
C GLY A 82 35.44 -4.77 14.42
N HIS A 83 36.67 -4.43 14.07
CA HIS A 83 37.35 -3.17 14.44
C HIS A 83 37.14 -2.08 13.37
N SER A 84 35.90 -1.85 12.91
CA SER A 84 35.66 -0.90 11.81
C SER A 84 36.07 0.54 12.15
N ILE A 85 36.05 0.95 13.43
CA ILE A 85 36.58 2.24 13.91
C ILE A 85 37.21 2.05 15.30
N PRO A 86 38.50 2.41 15.50
CA PRO A 86 39.15 2.23 16.80
C PRO A 86 38.48 3.10 17.87
N GLY A 87 37.97 2.47 18.93
CA GLY A 87 37.39 3.14 20.10
C GLY A 87 35.87 3.40 20.09
N HIS A 88 35.11 2.95 19.08
CA HIS A 88 33.67 3.25 18.95
C HIS A 88 32.72 2.03 18.84
N GLY A 89 33.26 0.81 18.93
CA GLY A 89 32.49 -0.44 18.75
C GLY A 89 32.33 -0.83 17.28
N GLY A 90 31.72 -2.00 17.02
CA GLY A 90 31.48 -2.50 15.68
C GLY A 90 30.34 -1.77 14.96
N MET A 91 30.49 -1.53 13.65
CA MET A 91 29.43 -0.96 12.79
C MET A 91 28.14 -1.78 12.86
N THR A 92 28.27 -3.10 12.99
CA THR A 92 27.16 -4.05 13.09
C THR A 92 26.27 -3.81 14.30
N ASP A 93 26.82 -3.33 15.43
CA ASP A 93 26.06 -3.03 16.65
C ASP A 93 25.26 -1.71 16.57
N ARG A 94 25.52 -0.90 15.55
CA ARG A 94 24.79 0.34 15.29
C ARG A 94 23.77 0.19 14.15
N MET A 95 23.98 -0.83 13.31
CA MET A 95 23.19 -1.08 12.10
C MET A 95 22.12 -2.16 12.29
N ASP A 96 22.19 -2.95 13.36
CA ASP A 96 21.19 -3.97 13.70
C ASP A 96 19.78 -3.39 13.92
N CYS A 97 19.67 -2.34 14.75
CA CYS A 97 18.44 -1.62 15.02
C CYS A 97 17.97 -0.83 13.78
N GLN A 98 18.90 -0.24 13.03
CA GLN A 98 18.58 0.55 11.84
C GLN A 98 18.09 -0.33 10.69
N PHE A 99 18.67 -1.52 10.53
CA PHE A 99 18.23 -2.49 9.53
C PHE A 99 16.82 -3.00 9.83
N LEU A 100 16.55 -3.37 11.09
CA LEU A 100 15.22 -3.79 11.52
C LEU A 100 14.18 -2.69 11.29
N MET A 101 14.52 -1.44 11.67
CA MET A 101 13.63 -0.29 11.51
C MET A 101 13.40 0.05 10.03
N GLY A 102 14.46 0.02 9.21
CA GLY A 102 14.38 0.27 7.77
C GLY A 102 13.56 -0.78 7.03
N PHE A 103 13.73 -2.06 7.38
CA PHE A 103 12.94 -3.15 6.81
C PHE A 103 11.46 -3.01 7.16
N PHE A 104 11.14 -2.75 8.43
CA PHE A 104 9.76 -2.51 8.85
C PHE A 104 9.16 -1.29 8.15
N ALA A 105 9.87 -0.16 8.10
CA ALA A 105 9.41 1.04 7.41
C ALA A 105 9.13 0.79 5.92
N HIS A 106 9.99 0.00 5.25
CA HIS A 106 9.80 -0.34 3.85
C HIS A 106 8.53 -1.16 3.62
N ILE A 107 8.35 -2.25 4.39
CA ILE A 107 7.15 -3.09 4.28
C ILE A 107 5.91 -2.28 4.62
N TYR A 108 5.94 -1.52 5.72
CA TYR A 108 4.82 -0.69 6.15
C TYR A 108 4.42 0.31 5.07
N TYR A 109 5.41 0.98 4.46
CA TYR A 109 5.17 1.90 3.36
C TYR A 109 4.54 1.20 2.15
N GLN A 110 5.09 0.08 1.70
CA GLN A 110 4.56 -0.66 0.53
C GLN A 110 3.16 -1.21 0.78
N SER A 111 2.86 -1.65 2.00
CA SER A 111 1.57 -2.28 2.34
C SER A 111 0.46 -1.27 2.65
N PHE A 112 0.76 -0.17 3.34
CA PHE A 112 -0.26 0.72 3.90
C PHE A 112 -0.27 2.13 3.32
N ILE A 113 0.88 2.65 2.87
CA ILE A 113 1.00 4.06 2.45
C ILE A 113 1.00 4.18 0.92
N LYS A 114 1.68 3.26 0.23
CA LYS A 114 1.87 3.33 -1.21
C LYS A 114 0.55 3.11 -1.93
N THR A 115 0.06 4.16 -2.59
CA THR A 115 -1.06 4.08 -3.52
C THR A 115 -0.56 3.55 -4.87
N ASN A 116 -1.04 2.38 -5.28
CA ASN A 116 -0.77 1.88 -6.63
C ASN A 116 -1.78 2.53 -7.59
N HIS A 117 -1.37 3.59 -8.28
CA HIS A 117 -2.14 4.13 -9.39
C HIS A 117 -2.01 3.19 -10.59
N LEU A 118 -2.93 2.23 -10.71
CA LEU A 118 -3.01 1.38 -11.88
C LEU A 118 -3.53 2.21 -13.05
N ASN A 119 -2.67 2.44 -14.05
CA ASN A 119 -3.08 3.02 -15.33
C ASN A 119 -3.57 1.89 -16.25
N VAL A 120 -4.48 2.21 -17.17
CA VAL A 120 -4.91 1.30 -18.24
C VAL A 120 -3.70 0.73 -18.99
N GLY A 121 -2.67 1.53 -19.25
CA GLY A 121 -1.42 1.06 -19.86
C GLY A 121 -0.69 0.00 -19.04
N THR A 122 -0.60 0.16 -17.71
CA THR A 122 0.03 -0.82 -16.82
C THR A 122 -0.80 -2.11 -16.70
N ILE A 123 -2.14 -1.99 -16.70
CA ILE A 123 -3.04 -3.15 -16.69
C ILE A 123 -2.92 -3.90 -18.01
N LEU A 124 -2.91 -3.20 -19.14
CA LEU A 124 -2.76 -3.80 -20.46
C LEU A 124 -1.40 -4.48 -20.61
N ALA A 125 -0.31 -3.83 -20.19
CA ALA A 125 1.01 -4.43 -20.19
C ALA A 125 1.08 -5.65 -19.28
N SER A 126 0.42 -5.61 -18.11
CA SER A 126 0.31 -6.78 -17.23
C SER A 126 -0.48 -7.92 -17.88
N ALA A 127 -1.57 -7.59 -18.58
CA ALA A 127 -2.38 -8.58 -19.29
C ALA A 127 -1.59 -9.23 -20.44
N ILE A 128 -0.88 -8.44 -21.24
CA ILE A 128 -0.12 -8.96 -22.40
C ILE A 128 1.08 -9.80 -21.97
N ASN A 129 1.81 -9.37 -20.92
CA ASN A 129 3.06 -10.02 -20.53
C ASN A 129 2.87 -11.20 -19.58
N ASN A 130 1.80 -11.21 -18.78
CA ASN A 130 1.60 -12.23 -17.74
C ASN A 130 0.49 -13.24 -18.02
N LEU A 131 -0.40 -12.98 -19.00
CA LEU A 131 -1.50 -13.90 -19.36
C LEU A 131 -1.18 -14.60 -20.68
N THR A 132 -1.60 -15.85 -20.78
CA THR A 132 -1.60 -16.63 -22.04
C THR A 132 -2.64 -16.09 -23.02
N LEU A 133 -2.52 -16.42 -24.31
CA LEU A 133 -3.48 -16.00 -25.34
C LEU A 133 -4.92 -16.37 -24.99
N HIS A 134 -5.14 -17.55 -24.40
CA HIS A 134 -6.47 -17.99 -24.00
C HIS A 134 -7.03 -17.13 -22.86
N GLU A 135 -6.23 -16.87 -21.82
CA GLU A 135 -6.61 -16.01 -20.69
C GLU A 135 -6.83 -14.55 -21.12
N GLN A 136 -6.09 -14.05 -22.11
CA GLN A 136 -6.31 -12.73 -22.70
C GLN A 136 -7.67 -12.63 -23.39
N LEU A 137 -8.06 -13.68 -24.13
CA LEU A 137 -9.36 -13.77 -24.79
C LEU A 137 -10.50 -13.90 -23.76
N GLU A 138 -10.32 -14.70 -22.72
CA GLU A 138 -11.28 -14.81 -21.61
C GLU A 138 -11.45 -13.47 -20.88
N LEU A 139 -10.35 -12.74 -20.63
CA LEU A 139 -10.39 -11.41 -20.03
C LEU A 139 -11.19 -10.43 -20.89
N LEU A 140 -10.94 -10.42 -22.20
CA LEU A 140 -11.66 -9.58 -23.15
C LEU A 140 -13.16 -9.88 -23.14
N GLU A 141 -13.52 -11.16 -23.18
CA GLU A 141 -14.89 -11.65 -23.14
C GLU A 141 -15.63 -11.21 -21.86
N ARG A 142 -15.00 -11.36 -20.69
CA ARG A 142 -15.56 -10.93 -19.41
C ARG A 142 -15.77 -9.41 -19.36
N ILE A 143 -14.83 -8.62 -19.89
CA ILE A 143 -14.95 -7.17 -19.96
C ILE A 143 -16.11 -6.76 -20.89
N LEU A 144 -16.24 -7.39 -22.07
CA LEU A 144 -17.33 -7.12 -23.00
C LEU A 144 -18.69 -7.49 -22.38
N THR A 145 -18.78 -8.65 -21.72
CA THR A 145 -20.00 -9.09 -21.01
C THR A 145 -20.39 -8.12 -19.91
N TYR A 146 -19.42 -7.61 -19.14
CA TYR A 146 -19.65 -6.58 -18.14
C TYR A 146 -20.29 -5.32 -18.73
N PHE A 147 -19.81 -4.85 -19.89
CA PHE A 147 -20.38 -3.68 -20.56
C PHE A 147 -21.78 -3.92 -21.16
N ILE A 148 -22.05 -5.13 -21.66
CA ILE A 148 -23.39 -5.53 -22.14
C ILE A 148 -24.38 -5.52 -20.96
N ASN A 149 -23.98 -6.07 -19.81
CA ASN A 149 -24.81 -6.08 -18.60
C ASN A 149 -25.10 -4.67 -18.05
N GLN A 150 -24.23 -3.70 -18.30
CA GLN A 150 -24.48 -2.29 -17.98
C GLN A 150 -25.35 -1.56 -19.02
N GLY A 151 -25.73 -2.22 -20.12
CA GLY A 151 -26.48 -1.62 -21.22
C GLY A 151 -25.67 -0.64 -22.06
N ILE A 152 -24.33 -0.67 -21.96
CA ILE A 152 -23.43 0.25 -22.67
C ILE A 152 -23.14 -0.26 -24.10
N MET A 153 -23.08 -1.58 -24.30
CA MET A 153 -22.83 -2.21 -25.59
C MET A 153 -23.92 -3.19 -25.99
N ASP A 154 -24.17 -3.28 -27.29
CA ASP A 154 -25.15 -4.20 -27.88
C ASP A 154 -24.60 -5.64 -27.90
N PRO A 155 -25.43 -6.67 -27.62
CA PRO A 155 -25.01 -8.07 -27.64
C PRO A 155 -24.40 -8.55 -28.97
N SER A 156 -24.70 -7.88 -30.09
CA SER A 156 -24.11 -8.18 -31.39
C SER A 156 -22.58 -7.96 -31.45
N VAL A 157 -22.01 -7.17 -30.53
CA VAL A 157 -20.57 -6.96 -30.42
C VAL A 157 -19.85 -8.24 -30.03
N LEU A 158 -20.42 -9.03 -29.09
CA LEU A 158 -19.86 -10.31 -28.68
C LEU A 158 -19.84 -11.31 -29.87
N LYS A 159 -20.91 -11.29 -30.67
CA LYS A 159 -21.05 -12.12 -31.88
C LYS A 159 -20.03 -11.75 -32.97
N LYS A 160 -19.70 -10.46 -33.11
CA LYS A 160 -18.64 -9.99 -34.02
C LYS A 160 -17.23 -10.33 -33.49
N CYS A 161 -17.07 -10.37 -32.17
CA CYS A 161 -15.81 -10.70 -31.51
C CYS A 161 -15.47 -12.20 -31.53
N GLY A 162 -16.37 -13.11 -31.88
CA GLY A 162 -15.95 -14.51 -32.05
C GLY A 162 -16.91 -15.46 -32.76
N SER A 163 -16.36 -16.14 -33.77
CA SER A 163 -16.73 -17.52 -34.11
C SER A 163 -15.55 -18.51 -33.97
N SER A 164 -14.39 -18.09 -33.44
CA SER A 164 -13.22 -18.98 -33.29
C SER A 164 -12.42 -18.79 -31.99
N ALA A 165 -12.82 -17.86 -31.11
CA ALA A 165 -11.99 -17.39 -29.99
C ALA A 165 -12.71 -17.31 -28.63
N LEU A 166 -14.00 -17.67 -28.54
CA LEU A 166 -14.81 -17.54 -27.32
C LEU A 166 -14.93 -18.88 -26.59
N THR A 167 -14.98 -18.81 -25.26
CA THR A 167 -15.09 -19.96 -24.35
C THR A 167 -16.50 -20.55 -24.39
N GLU A 168 -16.65 -21.87 -24.17
CA GLU A 168 -17.95 -22.58 -24.26
C GLU A 168 -19.05 -21.97 -23.37
N HIS A 169 -18.68 -21.41 -22.21
CA HIS A 169 -19.58 -20.74 -21.26
C HIS A 169 -20.34 -19.55 -21.89
N SER A 170 -19.68 -18.75 -22.72
CA SER A 170 -20.30 -17.53 -23.26
C SER A 170 -21.13 -17.80 -24.52
N ARG A 171 -20.88 -18.95 -25.16
CA ARG A 171 -21.77 -19.51 -26.17
C ARG A 171 -23.16 -19.77 -25.59
N GLN A 172 -23.24 -20.27 -24.36
CA GLN A 172 -24.51 -20.55 -23.67
C GLN A 172 -25.27 -19.28 -23.29
N LEU A 173 -24.58 -18.20 -22.88
CA LEU A 173 -25.22 -16.91 -22.58
C LEU A 173 -25.79 -16.23 -23.84
N LEU A 174 -25.12 -16.38 -24.99
CA LEU A 174 -25.62 -15.91 -26.28
C LEU A 174 -26.90 -16.64 -26.71
N GLU A 175 -27.00 -17.95 -26.45
CA GLU A 175 -28.17 -18.76 -26.78
C GLU A 175 -29.38 -18.42 -25.89
N HIS A 176 -29.17 -17.86 -24.69
CA HIS A 176 -30.23 -17.56 -23.72
C HIS A 176 -30.83 -16.13 -23.86
N HIS A 177 -30.19 -15.25 -24.64
CA HIS A 177 -30.62 -13.88 -24.91
C HIS A 177 -31.16 -13.66 -26.35
N LEU A 178 -31.32 -14.75 -27.10
CA LEU A 178 -31.96 -14.83 -28.43
C LEU A 178 -33.39 -15.36 -28.28
#